data_AF-A0A842S381-F1
#
_entry.id   AF-A0A842S381-F1
#
_cell.length_a   1.000
_cell.length_b   1.000
_cell.length_c   1.000
_cell.angle_alpha   90.00
_cell.angle_beta   90.00
_cell.angle_gamma   90.00
#
_symmetry.space_group_name_H-M   'P 1'
#
loop_
_entity.id
_entity.type
_entity.pdbx_description
1 polymer ?
#
loop_
_entity_poly.entity_id
_entity_poly.type
_entity_poly.pdbx_seq_one_letter_code
_entity_poly.pdbx_strand_id
1 'polypeptide(L)' 'MQKQLKCTKCGKLIETIPQHCEKDMIYNEETNQLECHMGPECGYISLDEYVCQNCCEEV' A
#
# COMPACT_ATOMS: atom_id res chain seq x y z
N MET A 1 -8.94 -15.26 -5.10
CA MET A 1 -9.75 -14.04 -5.26
C MET A 1 -8.82 -12.88 -4.98
N GLN A 2 -8.46 -12.06 -5.98
CA GLN A 2 -7.61 -10.88 -5.73
C GLN A 2 -8.42 -9.87 -4.91
N LYS A 3 -8.06 -9.67 -3.64
CA LYS A 3 -8.70 -8.66 -2.80
C LYS A 3 -8.23 -7.29 -3.27
N GLN A 4 -9.19 -6.47 -3.67
CA GLN A 4 -8.96 -5.17 -4.30
C GLN A 4 -8.63 -4.14 -3.22
N LEU A 5 -7.42 -3.59 -3.28
CA LEU A 5 -6.92 -2.55 -2.39
C LEU A 5 -7.77 -1.27 -2.58
N LYS A 6 -8.18 -0.55 -1.53
CA LYS A 6 -9.09 0.62 -1.64
C LYS A 6 -8.48 1.90 -1.08
N CYS A 7 -8.38 2.94 -1.90
CA CYS A 7 -7.90 4.26 -1.48
C CYS A 7 -8.68 4.77 -0.26
N THR A 8 -7.98 5.12 0.81
CA THR A 8 -8.60 5.62 2.05
C THR A 8 -9.28 6.97 1.84
N LYS A 9 -8.80 7.81 0.90
CA LYS A 9 -9.34 9.15 0.64
C LYS A 9 -10.60 9.15 -0.24
N CYS A 10 -10.65 8.33 -1.30
CA CYS A 10 -11.76 8.37 -2.26
C CYS A 10 -12.52 7.04 -2.44
N GLY A 11 -12.10 5.97 -1.75
CA GLY A 11 -12.74 4.65 -1.80
C GLY A 11 -12.55 3.89 -3.13
N LYS A 12 -11.87 4.49 -4.12
CA LYS A 12 -11.57 3.83 -5.40
C LYS A 12 -10.64 2.64 -5.18
N LEU A 13 -10.84 1.61 -5.99
CA LEU A 13 -9.91 0.50 -6.04
C LEU A 13 -8.57 1.00 -6.59
N ILE A 14 -7.50 0.55 -5.95
CA ILE A 14 -6.14 0.77 -6.39
C ILE A 14 -5.76 -0.48 -7.17
N GLU A 15 -5.57 -0.30 -8.47
CA GLU A 15 -5.22 -1.37 -9.41
C GLU A 15 -3.72 -1.68 -9.38
N THR A 16 -2.91 -0.77 -8.82
CA THR A 16 -1.45 -0.86 -8.79
C THR A 16 -0.93 -0.84 -7.35
N ILE A 17 -0.04 -1.76 -7.01
CA ILE A 17 0.64 -1.73 -5.72
C ILE A 17 1.47 -0.43 -5.65
N PRO A 18 1.27 0.42 -4.63
CA PRO A 18 2.02 1.65 -4.49
C PRO A 18 3.48 1.35 -4.11
N GLN A 19 4.36 2.28 -4.46
CA GLN A 19 5.76 2.24 -4.05
C GLN A 19 5.98 3.05 -2.78
N HIS A 20 6.83 2.54 -1.89
CA HIS A 20 7.32 3.23 -0.71
C HIS A 20 8.85 3.09 -0.66
N CYS A 21 9.57 4.19 -0.46
CA CYS A 21 11.04 4.22 -0.52
C CYS A 21 11.61 3.64 -1.83
N GLU A 22 11.00 3.97 -2.98
CA GLU A 22 11.38 3.49 -4.32
C GLU A 22 11.30 1.97 -4.50
N LYS A 23 10.63 1.27 -3.58
CA LYS A 23 10.39 -0.17 -3.66
C LYS A 23 8.91 -0.46 -3.69
N ASP A 24 8.53 -1.49 -4.43
CA ASP A 24 7.17 -2.00 -4.39
C ASP A 24 6.87 -2.51 -2.98
N MET A 25 5.70 -2.14 -2.47
CA MET A 25 5.20 -2.68 -1.23
C MET A 25 4.73 -4.13 -1.42
N ILE A 26 4.70 -4.90 -0.35
CA ILE A 26 4.21 -6.28 -0.38
C ILE A 26 2.81 -6.28 0.20
N TYR A 27 1.84 -6.85 -0.51
CA TYR A 27 0.50 -7.01 0.04
C TYR A 27 0.44 -8.28 0.89
N ASN A 28 0.21 -8.12 2.20
CA ASN A 28 -0.01 -9.22 3.13
C ASN A 28 -1.50 -9.59 3.13
N GLU A 29 -1.81 -10.78 2.61
CA GLU A 29 -3.19 -11.27 2.50
C GLU A 29 -3.82 -11.67 3.84
N GLU A 30 -3.00 -12.01 4.84
CA GLU A 30 -3.46 -12.41 6.18
C GLU A 30 -3.97 -11.20 6.96
N THR A 31 -3.23 -10.08 6.89
CA THR A 31 -3.57 -8.83 7.58
C THR A 31 -4.35 -7.86 6.70
N ASN A 32 -4.42 -8.12 5.39
CA ASN A 32 -5.04 -7.23 4.39
C ASN A 32 -4.38 -5.83 4.37
N GLN A 33 -3.07 -5.78 4.61
CA GLN A 33 -2.28 -4.55 4.67
C GLN A 33 -1.17 -4.57 3.60
N LEU A 34 -0.71 -3.37 3.23
CA LEU A 34 0.54 -3.23 2.48
C LEU A 34 1.69 -3.10 3.47
N GLU A 35 2.74 -3.87 3.24
CA GLU A 35 3.92 -3.91 4.07
C GLU A 35 5.14 -3.39 3.30
N CYS A 36 5.93 -2.54 3.94
CA CYS A 36 7.23 -2.13 3.45
C CYS A 36 8.32 -2.92 4.17
N HIS A 37 9.19 -3.59 3.40
CA HIS A 37 10.35 -4.26 3.97
C HIS A 37 11.46 -3.24 4.27
N MET A 38 11.68 -2.99 5.55
CA MET A 38 12.65 -2.03 6.09
C MET A 38 14.07 -2.62 6.20
N GLY A 39 14.26 -3.89 5.82
CA GLY A 39 15.54 -4.60 5.88
C GLY A 39 15.60 -5.60 7.04
N PRO A 40 16.64 -6.45 7.08
CA PRO A 40 16.71 -7.59 8.01
C PRO A 40 16.77 -7.21 9.48
N GLU A 41 17.26 -6.02 9.81
CA GLU A 41 17.34 -5.53 11.20
C GLU A 41 16.01 -4.95 11.70
N CYS A 42 15.19 -4.41 10.80
CA CYS A 42 13.96 -3.68 11.12
C CYS A 42 12.69 -4.45 10.76
N GLY A 43 12.78 -5.46 9.88
CA GLY A 43 11.65 -6.27 9.44
C GLY A 43 10.69 -5.53 8.51
N TYR A 44 9.39 -5.64 8.78
CA TYR A 44 8.32 -5.08 7.97
C TYR A 44 7.52 -4.05 8.77
N ILE A 45 7.06 -3.01 8.09
CA ILE A 45 6.06 -2.07 8.62
C ILE A 45 4.81 -2.12 7.74
N SER A 46 3.65 -2.26 8.38
CA SER A 46 2.35 -2.17 7.71
C SER A 46 1.93 -0.70 7.56
N LEU A 47 1.36 -0.36 6.40
CA LEU A 47 0.66 0.90 6.19
C LEU A 47 -0.85 0.65 6.24
N ASP A 48 -1.51 1.30 7.20
CA ASP A 48 -2.97 1.24 7.38
C ASP A 48 -3.73 2.11 6.38
N GLU A 49 -3.10 3.19 5.93
CA GLU A 49 -3.68 4.16 5.02
C GLU A 49 -2.85 4.28 3.76
N TYR A 50 -3.53 4.26 2.62
CA TYR A 50 -2.89 4.43 1.33
C TYR A 50 -3.84 5.17 0.39
N VAL A 51 -3.25 6.02 -0.45
CA VAL A 51 -3.97 6.96 -1.29
C VAL A 51 -3.63 6.64 -2.75
N CYS A 52 -4.62 6.59 -3.63
CA CYS A 52 -4.38 6.37 -5.05
C CYS A 52 -3.63 7.55 -5.67
N GLN A 53 -2.94 7.31 -6.79
CA GLN A 53 -2.17 8.33 -7.51
C GLN A 53 -2.95 9.64 -7.72
N ASN A 54 -4.19 9.57 -8.19
CA ASN A 54 -5.03 10.75 -8.39
C ASN A 54 -5.20 11.60 -7.13
N CYS A 55 -5.41 10.96 -5.98
CA CYS A 55 -5.59 11.66 -4.72
C CYS A 55 -4.27 12.14 -4.10
N CYS A 56 -3.14 11.60 -4.57
CA CYS A 56 -1.78 12.04 -4.24
C CYS A 56 -1.34 13.23 -5.09
N GLU A 57 -1.80 13.35 -6.33
CA GLU A 57 -1.51 14.47 -7.24
C GLU A 57 -2.35 15.74 -6.96
N GLU A 58 -3.44 15.63 -6.19
CA GLU A 58 -4.24 16.78 -5.70
C GLU A 58 -3.54 17.57 -4.56
N VAL A 59 -2.28 17.95 -4.74
CA VAL A 59 -1.51 18.80 -3.79
C VAL A 59 -1.49 20.25 -4.26
#